data_AF-A0A812U4A2-F1
#
_entry.id   AF-A0A812U4A2-F1
#
_cell.length_a   1.000
_cell.length_b   1.000
_cell.length_c   1.000
_cell.angle_alpha   90.00
_cell.angle_beta   90.00
_cell.angle_gamma   90.00
#
_symmetry.space_group_name_H-M   'P 1'
#
loop_
_entity.id
_entity.type
_entity.pdbx_description
1 polymer ?
#
loop_
_entity_poly.entity_id
_entity_poly.type
_entity_poly.pdbx_seq_one_letter_code
_entity_poly.pdbx_strand_id
1 'polypeptide(L)' 'TAKILIQRNEETALPMLYYSKLPPNISKLQIMLCDPMLATGGSALMAIEVLKKAGVKEENILFINVVSCPEGLKALAEK' A
#
# COMPACT_ATOMS: atom_id res chain seq x y z
N THR A 1 -1.46 -12.36 -10.50
CA THR A 1 -1.96 -11.41 -9.49
C THR A 1 -0.79 -10.87 -8.70
N ALA A 2 -0.76 -9.57 -8.43
CA ALA A 2 0.29 -8.95 -7.63
C ALA A 2 0.13 -9.34 -6.15
N LYS A 3 1.24 -9.55 -5.43
CA LYS A 3 1.25 -9.83 -3.99
C LYS A 3 2.31 -8.98 -3.31
N ILE A 4 1.94 -8.33 -2.21
CA ILE A 4 2.84 -7.55 -1.36
C ILE A 4 2.61 -8.03 0.07
N LEU A 5 3.68 -8.37 0.79
CA LEU A 5 3.65 -8.72 2.20
C LEU A 5 4.38 -7.65 2.99
N ILE A 6 3.63 -6.95 3.84
CA ILE A 6 4.16 -5.95 4.76
C ILE A 6 3.84 -6.41 6.17
N GLN A 7 4.84 -6.40 7.02
CA GLN A 7 4.72 -6.75 8.42
C GLN A 7 5.45 -5.68 9.24
N ARG A 8 4.96 -5.43 10.46
CA ARG A 8 5.62 -4.50 11.37
C ARG A 8 6.81 -5.19 12.00
N ASN A 9 7.94 -4.49 12.03
CA ASN A 9 9.08 -4.91 12.82
C ASN A 9 8.71 -4.85 14.31
N GLU A 10 9.05 -5.90 15.06
CA GLU A 10 8.63 -6.07 16.46
C GLU A 10 9.32 -5.09 17.42
N GLU A 11 10.54 -4.63 17.10
CA GLU A 11 11.32 -3.72 17.94
C GLU A 11 10.99 -2.26 17.64
N THR A 12 10.80 -1.90 16.37
CA THR A 12 10.62 -0.51 15.93
C THR A 12 9.17 -0.14 15.66
N ALA A 13 8.26 -1.12 15.60
CA ALA A 13 6.87 -0.99 15.18
C ALA A 13 6.66 -0.40 13.76
N LEU A 14 7.74 -0.20 13.00
CA LEU A 14 7.69 0.35 11.64
C LEU A 14 7.29 -0.72 10.63
N PRO A 15 6.51 -0.36 9.59
CA PRO A 15 6.21 -1.28 8.51
C PRO A 15 7.49 -1.64 7.74
N MET A 16 7.64 -2.92 7.41
CA MET A 16 8.73 -3.44 6.58
C MET A 16 8.17 -4.29 5.44
N LEU A 17 8.77 -4.16 4.26
CA LEU A 17 8.45 -4.99 3.10
C LEU A 17 9.21 -6.31 3.19
N TYR A 18 8.48 -7.42 3.33
CA TYR A 18 9.07 -8.77 3.39
C TYR A 18 9.04 -9.47 2.04
N TYR A 19 8.02 -9.20 1.23
CA TYR A 19 7.87 -9.86 -0.06
C TYR A 19 7.11 -8.96 -1.05
N SER A 20 7.58 -8.94 -2.29
CA SER A 20 6.82 -8.36 -3.39
C SER A 20 6.95 -9.25 -4.64
N LYS A 21 5.81 -9.54 -5.26
CA LYS A 21 5.73 -10.18 -6.57
C LYS A 21 4.75 -9.40 -7.42
N LEU A 22 5.30 -8.59 -8.31
CA LEU A 22 4.56 -7.73 -9.21
C LEU A 22 4.57 -8.33 -10.62
N PRO A 23 3.48 -8.24 -11.40
CA PRO A 23 3.48 -8.65 -12.80
C PRO A 23 4.43 -7.79 -13.63
N PRO A 24 4.95 -8.33 -14.75
CA PRO A 24 5.66 -7.51 -15.72
C PRO A 24 4.74 -6.39 -16.25
N ASN A 25 5.28 -5.21 -16.51
CA ASN A 25 4.55 -4.02 -16.99
C ASN A 25 3.50 -3.44 -16.03
N ILE A 26 3.63 -3.65 -14.71
CA ILE A 26 2.69 -3.11 -13.72
C ILE A 26 2.47 -1.59 -13.83
N SER A 27 3.48 -0.84 -14.27
CA SER A 27 3.43 0.62 -14.48
C SER A 27 2.35 1.10 -15.46
N LYS A 28 1.86 0.21 -16.35
CA LYS A 28 0.81 0.52 -17.34
C LYS A 28 -0.58 0.07 -16.91
N LEU A 29 -0.72 -0.55 -15.74
CA LEU A 29 -1.96 -1.15 -15.26
C LEU A 29 -2.66 -0.22 -14.26
N GLN A 30 -3.99 -0.34 -14.21
CA GLN A 30 -4.79 0.13 -13.08
C GLN A 30 -4.68 -0.89 -11.94
N ILE A 31 -4.40 -0.42 -10.73
CA ILE A 31 -4.14 -1.27 -9.56
C ILE A 31 -5.24 -1.05 -8.54
N MET A 32 -5.94 -2.12 -8.18
CA MET A 32 -6.83 -2.15 -7.02
C MET A 32 -6.02 -2.64 -5.83
N LEU A 33 -5.67 -1.73 -4.93
CA LEU A 33 -4.96 -2.04 -3.69
C LEU A 33 -5.99 -2.34 -2.60
N CYS A 34 -6.14 -3.62 -2.26
CA CYS A 34 -7.15 -4.08 -1.30
C CYS A 34 -6.54 -4.29 0.09
N ASP A 35 -7.03 -3.54 1.08
CA ASP A 35 -6.71 -3.74 2.49
C ASP A 35 -8.00 -3.60 3.32
N PRO A 36 -8.48 -4.66 4.00
CA PRO A 36 -9.76 -4.61 4.72
C PRO A 36 -9.76 -3.61 5.88
N MET A 37 -8.60 -3.30 6.48
CA MET A 37 -8.52 -2.46 7.67
C MET A 37 -7.43 -1.39 7.54
N LEU A 38 -7.85 -0.13 7.60
CA LEU A 38 -6.97 1.03 7.60
C LEU A 38 -6.96 1.67 8.99
N ALA A 39 -6.03 1.26 9.85
CA ALA A 39 -5.85 1.88 11.18
C ALA A 39 -5.00 3.16 11.08
N THR A 40 -3.68 3.05 11.19
CA THR A 40 -2.73 4.18 11.09
C THR A 40 -2.24 4.45 9.67
N GLY A 41 -2.54 3.58 8.72
CA GLY A 41 -2.12 3.71 7.31
C GLY A 41 -0.68 3.33 6.98
N GLY A 42 0.15 2.96 7.97
CA GLY A 42 1.57 2.63 7.71
C GLY A 42 1.79 1.52 6.67
N SER A 43 1.00 0.43 6.74
CA SER A 43 1.10 -0.68 5.79
C SER A 43 0.62 -0.27 4.39
N ALA A 44 -0.51 0.42 4.29
CA ALA A 44 -1.06 0.90 3.02
C ALA A 44 -0.11 1.89 2.33
N LEU A 45 0.44 2.85 3.08
CA LEU A 45 1.43 3.80 2.57
C LEU A 45 2.68 3.08 2.05
N MET A 46 3.19 2.09 2.78
CA MET A 46 4.34 1.30 2.30
C MET A 46 4.00 0.51 1.03
N ALA A 47 2.79 -0.02 0.90
CA ALA A 47 2.35 -0.70 -0.32
C ALA A 47 2.28 0.26 -1.51
N ILE A 48 1.74 1.47 -1.31
CA ILE A 48 1.70 2.53 -2.33
C ILE A 48 3.12 2.93 -2.74
N GLU A 49 4.03 3.11 -1.79
CA GLU A 49 5.43 3.41 -2.08
C GLU A 49 6.11 2.32 -2.92
N VAL A 50 5.82 1.05 -2.66
CA VAL A 50 6.33 -0.07 -3.47
C VAL A 50 5.79 -0.01 -4.90
N LEU A 51 4.51 0.33 -5.08
CA LEU A 51 3.89 0.49 -6.40
C LEU A 51 4.47 1.70 -7.15
N LYS A 52 4.65 2.84 -6.48
CA LYS A 52 5.28 4.05 -7.03
C LYS A 52 6.72 3.77 -7.47
N LYS A 53 7.50 3.06 -6.64
CA LYS A 53 8.87 2.60 -6.99
C LYS A 53 8.90 1.63 -8.17
N ALA A 54 7.84 0.85 -8.37
CA ALA A 54 7.66 0.00 -9.54
C ALA A 54 7.16 0.76 -10.79
N GLY A 55 7.04 2.10 -10.71
CA GLY A 55 6.64 2.97 -11.82
C GLY A 55 5.13 3.07 -12.02
N VAL A 56 4.32 2.58 -11.10
CA VAL A 56 2.87 2.80 -11.12
C VAL A 56 2.60 4.25 -10.75
N LYS A 57 1.86 4.95 -11.61
CA LYS A 57 1.44 6.32 -11.31
C LYS A 57 0.37 6.32 -10.23
N GLU A 58 0.37 7.34 -9.40
CA GLU A 58 -0.54 7.45 -8.26
C GLU A 58 -2.01 7.49 -8.70
N GLU A 59 -2.31 8.19 -9.80
CA GLU A 59 -3.67 8.25 -10.36
C GLU A 59 -4.21 6.88 -10.83
N ASN A 60 -3.34 5.87 -10.95
CA ASN A 60 -3.70 4.51 -11.35
C ASN A 60 -3.89 3.56 -10.16
N ILE A 61 -3.76 4.05 -8.92
CA ILE A 61 -3.91 3.26 -7.70
C ILE A 61 -5.27 3.56 -7.07
N LEU A 62 -6.20 2.61 -7.17
CA LEU A 62 -7.46 2.65 -6.46
C LEU A 62 -7.34 1.89 -5.14
N PHE A 63 -7.38 2.60 -4.01
CA PHE A 63 -7.36 1.98 -2.69
C PHE A 63 -8.77 1.52 -2.29
N ILE A 64 -8.92 0.22 -2.01
CA ILE A 64 -10.18 -0.41 -1.64
C ILE A 64 -10.07 -0.88 -0.19
N ASN A 65 -10.93 -0.31 0.65
CA ASN A 65 -10.95 -0.55 2.07
C ASN A 65 -12.37 -0.79 2.58
N VAL A 66 -12.50 -1.58 3.65
CA VAL A 66 -13.79 -1.89 4.28
C VAL A 66 -13.98 -1.08 5.56
N VAL A 67 -12.95 -1.02 6.42
CA VAL A 67 -12.98 -0.28 7.68
C VAL A 67 -11.76 0.61 7.79
N SER A 68 -11.96 1.90 8.08
CA SER A 68 -10.90 2.89 8.20
C SER A 68 -11.06 3.77 9.44
N CYS A 69 -9.93 4.17 10.03
CA CYS A 69 -9.86 5.21 11.05
C CYS A 69 -9.55 6.59 10.44
N PRO A 70 -10.03 7.70 11.03
CA PRO A 70 -9.75 9.05 10.54
C PRO A 70 -8.26 9.38 10.42
N GLU A 71 -7.43 8.91 11.35
CA GLU A 71 -5.98 9.11 11.31
C GLU A 71 -5.32 8.42 10.11
N GLY A 72 -5.77 7.21 9.76
CA GLY A 72 -5.29 6.49 8.58
C GLY A 72 -5.70 7.17 7.28
N LEU A 73 -6.93 7.69 7.21
CA LEU A 73 -7.41 8.45 6.05
C LEU A 73 -6.60 9.74 5.84
N LYS A 74 -6.32 10.50 6.91
CA LYS A 74 -5.46 11.69 6.82
C LYS A 74 -4.06 11.32 6.35
N ALA A 75 -3.47 10.27 6.91
CA ALA A 75 -2.15 9.81 6.52
C ALA A 75 -2.04 9.42 5.03
N LEU A 76 -3.12 8.90 4.43
CA LEU A 76 -3.20 8.59 3.00
C LEU A 76 -3.51 9.80 2.11
N ALA A 77 -4.30 10.77 2.60
CA ALA A 77 -4.72 11.93 1.81
C ALA A 77 -3.68 13.06 1.79
N GLU A 78 -2.82 13.13 2.81
CA GLU A 78 -1.79 14.17 2.95
C GLU A 78 -0.48 13.82 2.22
N LYS A 79 -0.37 12.65 1.61
CA LYS A 79 0.82 12.13 0.92
C LYS A 79 0.56 11.81 -0.53
#